data_AF-A0A956Z264-F1
#
_entry.id   AF-A0A956Z264-F1
#
_cell.length_a   1.000
_cell.length_b   1.000
_cell.length_c   1.000
_cell.angle_alpha   90.00
_cell.angle_beta   90.00
_cell.angle_gamma   90.00
#
_symmetry.space_group_name_H-M   'P 1'
#
loop_
_entity.id
_entity.type
_entity.pdbx_description
1 polymer ?
#
loop_
_entity_poly.entity_id
_entity_poly.type
_entity_poly.pdbx_seq_one_letter_code
_entity_poly.pdbx_strand_id
1 'polypeptide(L)'
;RLKDISAYFRDRINQRKELMHLLADPSVRLVSVIGRGGMGKTALVSKVLHDIELNNWYDDINSKIDGICYFSTRTRGITLERIFLDVAEMLDGEALARVVKAWIDPKLSTADKAHRLLDELRNGIYILLFDNAEDLLDSERRIADTQLREAFEISVQSPHNSRILVTSREPIHLPNDIIRFDKRIFLREGLPDADAVDMLRDLDPNGEFGLRDAPYETLLAVAQKVHGVPRALEVVASILANDPFTSIDKLLSLEHLFRHQEFVEALVRENYRRLDQEGRYVLEALSIYKSPVPLVAIDYLLEPFVPGLDVEAVVRRLIATHSVGFDREKHTISLHPIDRDFIYSQLPE
;
A
#
# COMPACT_ATOMS: atom_id res chain seq x y z
N ARG A 1 -3.03 -10.79 4.65
CA ARG A 1 -3.46 -9.57 5.35
C ARG A 1 -2.40 -8.48 5.23
N LEU A 2 -2.79 -7.32 4.70
CA LEU A 2 -1.95 -6.11 4.55
C LEU A 2 -2.23 -5.18 5.74
N LYS A 3 -1.23 -5.05 6.65
CA LYS A 3 -1.07 -4.07 7.74
C LYS A 3 -2.27 -3.82 8.67
N ASP A 4 -1.97 -3.59 9.94
CA ASP A 4 -2.86 -2.95 10.91
C ASP A 4 -3.02 -1.45 10.56
N ILE A 5 -3.66 -1.17 9.42
CA ILE A 5 -4.04 0.16 8.94
C ILE A 5 -5.22 0.70 9.78
N SER A 6 -5.82 -0.14 10.61
CA SER A 6 -7.09 0.11 11.29
C SER A 6 -7.04 1.27 12.29
N ALA A 7 -5.89 1.51 12.94
CA ALA A 7 -5.82 2.45 14.06
C ALA A 7 -5.92 3.93 13.65
N TYR A 8 -5.47 4.30 12.44
CA TYR A 8 -5.40 5.70 11.99
C TYR A 8 -6.13 5.96 10.66
N PHE A 9 -6.83 4.96 10.11
CA PHE A 9 -7.58 5.16 8.88
C PHE A 9 -8.76 6.12 9.11
N ARG A 10 -8.76 7.26 8.43
CA ARG A 10 -9.79 8.30 8.54
C ARG A 10 -10.35 8.68 7.17
N ASP A 11 -11.56 9.24 7.19
CA ASP A 11 -12.28 9.74 6.02
C ASP A 11 -12.53 8.67 4.92
N ARG A 12 -12.56 9.11 3.66
CA ARG A 12 -12.83 8.38 2.42
C ARG A 12 -14.18 7.71 2.41
N ILE A 13 -15.19 8.26 3.10
CA ILE A 13 -16.53 7.65 3.17
C ILE A 13 -17.11 7.45 1.76
N ASN A 14 -17.01 8.47 0.91
CA ASN A 14 -17.51 8.39 -0.46
C ASN A 14 -16.75 7.35 -1.29
N GLN A 15 -15.42 7.35 -1.25
CA GLN A 15 -14.61 6.40 -2.01
C GLN A 15 -14.74 4.96 -1.48
N ARG A 16 -14.94 4.77 -0.17
CA ARG A 16 -15.23 3.47 0.44
C ARG A 16 -16.59 2.95 -0.02
N LYS A 17 -17.63 3.79 0.04
CA LYS A 17 -18.96 3.44 -0.46
C LYS A 17 -18.91 3.09 -1.94
N GLU A 18 -18.29 3.93 -2.75
CA GLU A 18 -18.12 3.70 -4.19
C GLU A 18 -17.38 2.38 -4.45
N LEU A 19 -16.26 2.12 -3.77
CA LEU A 19 -15.50 0.89 -3.93
C LEU A 19 -16.32 -0.35 -3.53
N MET A 20 -17.05 -0.31 -2.41
CA MET A 20 -17.92 -1.40 -2.00
C MET A 20 -19.04 -1.65 -3.01
N HIS A 21 -19.69 -0.61 -3.53
CA HIS A 21 -20.71 -0.74 -4.56
C HIS A 21 -20.15 -1.40 -5.83
N LEU A 22 -18.98 -0.96 -6.29
CA LEU A 22 -18.33 -1.54 -7.47
C LEU A 22 -17.91 -3.00 -7.25
N LEU A 23 -17.46 -3.37 -6.05
CA LEU A 23 -17.09 -4.75 -5.72
C LEU A 23 -18.33 -5.66 -5.61
N ALA A 24 -19.48 -5.12 -5.22
CA ALA A 24 -20.73 -5.86 -5.16
C ALA A 24 -21.40 -6.05 -6.53
N ASP A 25 -21.15 -5.16 -7.50
CA ASP A 25 -21.76 -5.20 -8.83
C ASP A 25 -21.22 -6.37 -9.68
N PRO A 26 -22.06 -7.33 -10.13
CA PRO A 26 -21.67 -8.46 -10.97
C PRO A 26 -21.20 -8.08 -12.39
N SER A 27 -21.50 -6.87 -12.86
CA SER A 27 -21.04 -6.38 -14.15
C SER A 27 -19.61 -5.81 -14.12
N VAL A 28 -19.11 -5.51 -12.92
CA VAL A 28 -17.77 -4.99 -12.72
C VAL A 28 -16.77 -6.14 -12.66
N ARG A 29 -15.63 -5.99 -13.32
CA ARG A 29 -14.53 -6.98 -13.30
C ARG A 29 -13.22 -6.39 -12.86
N LEU A 30 -12.99 -5.12 -13.18
CA LEU A 30 -11.79 -4.39 -12.80
C LEU A 30 -12.18 -3.08 -12.12
N VAL A 31 -11.63 -2.88 -10.93
CA VAL A 31 -11.67 -1.59 -10.23
C VAL A 31 -10.24 -1.12 -10.00
N SER A 32 -9.89 0.08 -10.44
CA SER A 32 -8.57 0.68 -10.28
C SER A 32 -8.65 1.88 -9.34
N VAL A 33 -7.97 1.81 -8.20
CA VAL A 33 -7.77 2.94 -7.28
C VAL A 33 -6.47 3.64 -7.65
N ILE A 34 -6.58 4.86 -8.17
CA ILE A 34 -5.47 5.60 -8.78
C ILE A 34 -5.19 6.88 -8.01
N GLY A 35 -3.92 7.20 -7.76
CA GLY A 35 -3.54 8.41 -7.03
C GLY A 35 -2.06 8.45 -6.72
N ARG A 36 -1.53 9.64 -6.42
CA ARG A 36 -0.09 9.83 -6.13
C ARG A 36 0.39 8.98 -4.94
N GLY A 37 1.71 8.85 -4.81
CA GLY A 37 2.31 8.19 -3.64
C GLY A 37 1.84 8.84 -2.33
N GLY A 38 1.62 8.04 -1.29
CA GLY A 38 1.27 8.55 0.04
C GLY A 38 -0.20 8.98 0.22
N MET A 39 -1.04 8.91 -0.81
CA MET A 39 -2.47 9.28 -0.77
C MET A 39 -3.38 8.29 -0.02
N GLY A 40 -2.84 7.17 0.47
CA GLY A 40 -3.63 6.17 1.19
C GLY A 40 -4.41 5.17 0.32
N LYS A 41 -3.99 4.90 -0.93
CA LYS A 41 -4.64 3.90 -1.80
C LYS A 41 -4.72 2.50 -1.17
N THR A 42 -3.57 1.97 -0.76
CA THR A 42 -3.49 0.67 -0.07
C THR A 42 -4.28 0.70 1.23
N ALA A 43 -4.27 1.84 1.94
CA ALA A 43 -5.03 1.99 3.17
C ALA A 43 -6.56 1.90 2.93
N LEU A 44 -7.05 2.59 1.91
CA LEU A 44 -8.46 2.56 1.48
C LEU A 44 -8.89 1.15 1.11
N VAL A 45 -8.11 0.49 0.23
CA VAL A 45 -8.44 -0.85 -0.23
C VAL A 45 -8.39 -1.86 0.91
N SER A 46 -7.32 -1.88 1.72
CA SER A 46 -7.23 -2.78 2.88
C SER A 46 -8.38 -2.58 3.86
N LYS A 47 -8.78 -1.33 4.12
CA LYS A 47 -9.94 -1.05 4.99
C LYS A 47 -11.23 -1.62 4.42
N VAL A 48 -11.50 -1.39 3.14
CA VAL A 48 -12.71 -1.93 2.49
C VAL A 48 -12.71 -3.44 2.45
N LEU A 49 -11.60 -4.08 2.09
CA LEU A 49 -11.52 -5.54 2.06
C LEU A 49 -11.63 -6.14 3.47
N HIS A 50 -11.05 -5.52 4.48
CA HIS A 50 -11.21 -5.94 5.87
C HIS A 50 -12.67 -5.83 6.34
N ASP A 51 -13.36 -4.74 6.01
CA ASP A 51 -14.78 -4.58 6.33
C ASP A 51 -15.62 -5.67 5.62
N ILE A 52 -15.33 -5.96 4.36
CA ILE A 52 -15.98 -7.04 3.59
C ILE A 52 -15.70 -8.43 4.21
N GLU A 53 -14.47 -8.71 4.65
CA GLU A 53 -14.13 -9.97 5.35
C GLU A 53 -14.97 -10.16 6.62
N LEU A 54 -15.33 -9.08 7.30
CA LEU A 54 -16.20 -9.08 8.48
C LEU A 54 -17.70 -9.05 8.12
N ASN A 55 -18.07 -9.14 6.84
CA ASN A 55 -19.42 -8.94 6.31
C ASN A 55 -20.03 -7.56 6.64
N ASN A 56 -19.19 -6.55 6.86
CA ASN A 56 -19.59 -5.16 7.11
C ASN A 56 -19.65 -4.38 5.80
N TRP A 57 -20.70 -4.61 5.03
CA TRP A 57 -21.00 -3.84 3.82
C TRP A 57 -21.66 -2.50 4.16
N TYR A 58 -21.55 -1.52 3.25
CA TYR A 58 -22.41 -0.34 3.29
C TYR A 58 -23.79 -0.67 2.71
N ASP A 59 -24.82 -0.05 3.31
CA ASP A 59 -26.23 -0.21 2.91
C ASP A 59 -26.71 -1.68 3.02
N ASP A 60 -27.87 -2.01 2.45
CA ASP A 60 -28.42 -3.39 2.44
C ASP A 60 -27.72 -4.32 1.42
N ILE A 61 -26.50 -3.97 0.99
CA ILE A 61 -25.70 -4.79 0.08
C ILE A 61 -25.25 -6.04 0.83
N ASN A 62 -25.65 -7.20 0.35
CA ASN A 62 -25.19 -8.47 0.91
C ASN A 62 -24.60 -9.35 -0.20
N SER A 63 -23.33 -9.11 -0.51
CA SER A 63 -22.56 -9.98 -1.38
C SER A 63 -21.64 -10.85 -0.53
N LYS A 64 -21.89 -12.16 -0.53
CA LYS A 64 -20.98 -13.11 0.11
C LYS A 64 -19.73 -13.26 -0.76
N ILE A 65 -18.57 -12.92 -0.20
CA ILE A 65 -17.27 -13.16 -0.82
C ILE A 65 -16.75 -14.50 -0.34
N ASP A 66 -16.37 -15.37 -1.28
CA ASP A 66 -15.86 -16.71 -0.99
C ASP A 66 -14.34 -16.70 -0.74
N GLY A 67 -13.62 -15.67 -1.22
CA GLY A 67 -12.22 -15.48 -0.84
C GLY A 67 -11.57 -14.22 -1.40
N ILE A 68 -10.46 -13.82 -0.78
CA ILE A 68 -9.68 -12.64 -1.14
C ILE A 68 -8.19 -13.02 -1.25
N CYS A 69 -7.59 -12.80 -2.42
CA CYS A 69 -6.16 -12.95 -2.63
C CYS A 69 -5.47 -11.58 -2.68
N TYR A 70 -4.36 -11.45 -1.96
CA TYR A 70 -3.60 -10.21 -1.84
C TYR A 70 -2.23 -10.34 -2.54
N PHE A 71 -2.07 -9.66 -3.66
CA PHE A 71 -0.83 -9.56 -4.41
C PHE A 71 -0.24 -8.16 -4.27
N SER A 72 1.05 -8.06 -3.96
CA SER A 72 1.74 -6.78 -3.83
C SER A 72 3.17 -6.91 -4.34
N THR A 73 3.57 -5.99 -5.23
CA THR A 73 4.94 -5.89 -5.75
C THR A 73 5.96 -5.59 -4.66
N ARG A 74 5.50 -5.03 -3.53
CA ARG A 74 6.29 -4.66 -2.35
C ARG A 74 6.31 -5.76 -1.27
N THR A 75 5.84 -6.97 -1.58
CA THR A 75 5.94 -8.15 -0.69
C THR A 75 6.64 -9.30 -1.39
N ARG A 76 5.95 -10.38 -1.76
CA ARG A 76 6.54 -11.51 -2.52
C ARG A 76 6.48 -11.32 -4.04
N GLY A 77 6.23 -10.10 -4.51
CA GLY A 77 6.07 -9.79 -5.94
C GLY A 77 4.72 -10.23 -6.52
N ILE A 78 4.48 -9.91 -7.79
CA ILE A 78 3.29 -10.34 -8.53
C ILE A 78 3.77 -11.01 -9.81
N THR A 79 3.66 -12.34 -9.85
CA THR A 79 4.00 -13.16 -11.02
C THR A 79 2.80 -14.00 -11.41
N LEU A 80 2.74 -14.43 -12.67
CA LEU A 80 1.67 -15.30 -13.14
C LEU A 80 1.61 -16.59 -12.31
N GLU A 81 2.76 -17.22 -12.06
CA GLU A 81 2.87 -18.42 -11.23
C GLU A 81 2.24 -18.22 -9.85
N ARG A 82 2.61 -17.14 -9.17
CA ARG A 82 2.11 -16.85 -7.84
C ARG A 82 0.60 -16.63 -7.83
N ILE A 83 0.06 -15.95 -8.84
CA ILE A 83 -1.40 -15.78 -8.96
C ILE A 83 -2.08 -17.13 -9.07
N PHE A 84 -1.55 -18.05 -9.89
CA PHE A 84 -2.12 -19.39 -10.03
C PHE A 84 -2.08 -20.18 -8.74
N LEU A 85 -0.93 -20.21 -8.06
CA LEU A 85 -0.75 -20.99 -6.83
C LEU A 85 -1.57 -20.42 -5.66
N ASP A 86 -1.47 -19.10 -5.40
CA ASP A 86 -2.18 -18.46 -4.28
C ASP A 86 -3.71 -18.52 -4.49
N VAL A 87 -4.20 -18.44 -5.74
CA VAL A 87 -5.64 -18.60 -6.04
C VAL A 87 -6.06 -20.06 -5.95
N ALA A 88 -5.24 -21.01 -6.39
CA ALA A 88 -5.52 -22.43 -6.23
C ALA A 88 -5.66 -22.82 -4.76
N GLU A 89 -4.75 -22.34 -3.91
CA GLU A 89 -4.77 -22.58 -2.45
C GLU A 89 -6.07 -22.10 -1.81
N MET A 90 -6.66 -21.02 -2.32
CA MET A 90 -7.95 -20.49 -1.84
C MET A 90 -9.15 -21.37 -2.24
N LEU A 91 -9.06 -22.12 -3.34
CA LEU A 91 -10.17 -22.93 -3.86
C LEU A 91 -10.31 -24.30 -3.19
N ASP A 92 -9.24 -24.81 -2.59
CA ASP A 92 -9.14 -26.10 -1.92
C ASP A 92 -9.56 -27.34 -2.77
N GLY A 93 -9.32 -28.53 -2.23
CA GLY A 93 -9.85 -29.80 -2.74
C GLY A 93 -9.52 -30.10 -4.22
N GLU A 94 -10.53 -30.55 -4.97
CA GLU A 94 -10.35 -30.92 -6.38
C GLU A 94 -10.07 -29.73 -7.30
N ALA A 95 -10.60 -28.55 -6.97
CA ALA A 95 -10.37 -27.33 -7.75
C ALA A 95 -8.89 -26.93 -7.70
N LEU A 96 -8.28 -26.95 -6.52
CA LEU A 96 -6.83 -26.79 -6.35
C LEU A 96 -6.06 -27.76 -7.25
N ALA A 97 -6.38 -29.07 -7.21
CA ALA A 97 -5.69 -30.06 -8.01
C ALA A 97 -5.82 -29.80 -9.53
N ARG A 98 -6.97 -29.33 -10.00
CA ARG A 98 -7.20 -28.98 -11.41
C ARG A 98 -6.41 -27.74 -11.84
N VAL A 99 -6.38 -26.68 -11.02
CA VAL A 99 -5.59 -25.47 -11.30
C VAL A 99 -4.10 -25.78 -11.32
N VAL A 100 -3.58 -26.49 -10.30
CA VAL A 100 -2.16 -26.89 -10.23
C VAL A 100 -1.78 -27.76 -11.43
N LYS A 101 -2.63 -28.73 -11.80
CA LYS A 101 -2.40 -29.57 -12.98
C LYS A 101 -2.36 -28.75 -14.27
N ALA A 102 -3.23 -27.75 -14.43
CA ALA A 102 -3.21 -26.85 -15.58
C ALA A 102 -1.94 -25.99 -15.61
N TRP A 103 -1.48 -25.51 -14.46
CA TRP A 103 -0.26 -24.72 -14.35
C TRP A 103 0.98 -25.48 -14.84
N ILE A 104 1.15 -26.74 -14.40
CA ILE A 104 2.33 -27.55 -14.73
C ILE A 104 2.28 -28.19 -16.12
N ASP A 105 1.13 -28.15 -16.82
CA ASP A 105 1.01 -28.74 -18.15
C ASP A 105 1.74 -27.86 -19.20
N PRO A 106 2.86 -28.33 -19.79
CA PRO A 106 3.63 -27.55 -20.75
C PRO A 106 2.94 -27.40 -22.11
N LYS A 107 1.85 -28.16 -22.36
CA LYS A 107 1.10 -28.08 -23.62
C LYS A 107 0.08 -26.95 -23.62
N LEU A 108 -0.25 -26.39 -22.46
CA LEU A 108 -1.22 -25.32 -22.34
C LEU A 108 -0.56 -23.96 -22.55
N SER A 109 -1.16 -23.14 -23.41
CA SER A 109 -0.78 -21.74 -23.54
C SER A 109 -1.13 -20.95 -22.27
N THR A 110 -0.56 -19.75 -22.12
CA THR A 110 -0.96 -18.80 -21.07
C THR A 110 -2.46 -18.54 -21.09
N ALA A 111 -3.04 -18.35 -22.28
CA ALA A 111 -4.47 -18.15 -22.45
C ALA A 111 -5.30 -19.34 -21.97
N ASP A 112 -4.92 -20.57 -22.34
CA ASP A 112 -5.61 -21.79 -21.89
C ASP A 112 -5.53 -21.94 -20.36
N LYS A 113 -4.37 -21.63 -19.77
CA LYS A 113 -4.20 -21.65 -18.32
C LYS A 113 -5.11 -20.61 -17.65
N ALA A 114 -5.15 -19.38 -18.17
CA ALA A 114 -5.98 -18.31 -17.64
C ALA A 114 -7.47 -18.69 -17.70
N HIS A 115 -7.95 -19.19 -18.83
CA HIS A 115 -9.33 -19.66 -18.95
C HIS A 115 -9.68 -20.76 -17.95
N ARG A 116 -8.79 -21.75 -17.75
CA ARG A 116 -9.01 -22.81 -16.76
C ARG A 116 -9.08 -22.27 -15.33
N LEU A 117 -8.23 -21.32 -14.97
CA LEU A 117 -8.30 -20.67 -13.66
C LEU A 117 -9.64 -19.93 -13.49
N LEU A 118 -10.04 -19.15 -14.49
CA LEU A 118 -11.30 -18.40 -14.47
C LEU A 118 -12.52 -19.32 -14.40
N ASP A 119 -12.47 -20.49 -15.03
CA ASP A 119 -13.54 -21.49 -14.98
C ASP A 119 -13.78 -22.02 -13.56
N GLU A 120 -12.71 -22.27 -12.79
CA GLU A 120 -12.83 -22.67 -11.38
C GLU A 120 -13.39 -21.53 -10.51
N LEU A 121 -13.08 -20.27 -10.86
CA LEU A 121 -13.58 -19.09 -10.17
C LEU A 121 -15.04 -18.72 -10.51
N ARG A 122 -15.71 -19.44 -11.42
CA ARG A 122 -17.10 -19.14 -11.81
C ARG A 122 -18.11 -19.40 -10.69
N ASN A 123 -17.84 -20.36 -9.81
CA ASN A 123 -18.83 -20.81 -8.81
C ASN A 123 -18.82 -20.01 -7.51
N GLY A 124 -17.96 -19.00 -7.38
CA GLY A 124 -17.86 -18.14 -6.21
C GLY A 124 -17.49 -16.70 -6.56
N ILE A 125 -17.58 -15.80 -5.58
CA ILE A 125 -17.19 -14.40 -5.72
C ILE A 125 -15.85 -14.21 -5.03
N TYR A 126 -14.82 -13.91 -5.82
CA TYR A 126 -13.44 -13.77 -5.34
C TYR A 126 -12.92 -12.37 -5.60
N ILE A 127 -12.12 -11.81 -4.69
CA ILE A 127 -11.45 -10.53 -4.91
C ILE A 127 -9.95 -10.77 -5.05
N LEU A 128 -9.38 -10.30 -6.16
CA LEU A 128 -7.94 -10.38 -6.44
C LEU A 128 -7.35 -8.97 -6.38
N LEU A 129 -6.65 -8.64 -5.29
CA LEU A 129 -5.98 -7.36 -5.13
C LEU A 129 -4.57 -7.38 -5.75
N PHE A 130 -4.29 -6.43 -6.63
CA PHE A 130 -2.99 -6.10 -7.20
C PHE A 130 -2.55 -4.73 -6.68
N ASP A 131 -1.80 -4.73 -5.59
CA ASP A 131 -1.32 -3.52 -4.92
C ASP A 131 0.04 -3.07 -5.50
N ASN A 132 0.21 -1.76 -5.66
CA ASN A 132 1.40 -1.13 -6.27
C ASN A 132 1.68 -1.59 -7.71
N ALA A 133 0.62 -1.69 -8.52
CA ALA A 133 0.74 -2.16 -9.89
C ALA A 133 1.61 -1.27 -10.78
N GLU A 134 1.93 -0.03 -10.39
CA GLU A 134 2.87 0.84 -11.11
C GLU A 134 4.24 0.18 -11.35
N ASP A 135 4.69 -0.71 -10.45
CA ASP A 135 5.98 -1.38 -10.60
C ASP A 135 5.96 -2.51 -11.64
N LEU A 136 4.77 -2.92 -12.09
CA LEU A 136 4.60 -3.93 -13.13
C LEU A 136 4.59 -3.32 -14.54
N LEU A 137 4.55 -1.99 -14.64
CA LEU A 137 4.28 -1.30 -15.90
C LEU A 137 5.57 -1.00 -16.68
N ASP A 138 5.49 -1.13 -18.00
CA ASP A 138 6.48 -0.61 -18.94
C ASP A 138 6.33 0.92 -19.12
N SER A 139 7.19 1.52 -19.95
CA SER A 139 7.13 2.95 -20.27
C SER A 139 5.85 3.38 -21.00
N GLU A 140 5.10 2.44 -21.57
CA GLU A 140 3.80 2.66 -22.22
C GLU A 140 2.62 2.41 -21.27
N ARG A 141 2.90 2.20 -19.97
CA ARG A 141 1.93 1.90 -18.90
C ARG A 141 1.18 0.58 -19.08
N ARG A 142 1.72 -0.37 -19.83
CA ARG A 142 1.20 -1.75 -19.92
C ARG A 142 1.95 -2.64 -18.97
N ILE A 143 1.34 -3.74 -18.53
CA ILE A 143 2.08 -4.77 -17.78
C ILE A 143 3.24 -5.27 -18.65
N ALA A 144 4.47 -5.18 -18.13
CA ALA A 144 5.71 -5.44 -18.86
C ALA A 144 5.91 -6.93 -19.14
N ASP A 145 5.57 -7.78 -18.17
CA ASP A 145 5.57 -9.23 -18.35
C ASP A 145 4.44 -9.64 -19.30
N THR A 146 4.81 -10.16 -20.47
CA THR A 146 3.86 -10.50 -21.54
C THR A 146 2.85 -11.58 -21.15
N GLN A 147 3.25 -12.57 -20.35
CA GLN A 147 2.36 -13.66 -19.93
C GLN A 147 1.39 -13.17 -18.86
N LEU A 148 1.88 -12.38 -17.91
CA LEU A 148 1.04 -11.75 -16.89
C LEU A 148 0.05 -10.78 -17.54
N ARG A 149 0.49 -9.99 -18.53
CA ARG A 149 -0.38 -9.09 -19.29
C ARG A 149 -1.49 -9.85 -19.99
N GLU A 150 -1.15 -10.90 -20.74
CA GLU A 150 -2.12 -11.74 -21.45
C GLU A 150 -3.15 -12.33 -20.50
N ALA A 151 -2.73 -12.93 -19.38
CA ALA A 151 -3.63 -13.50 -18.39
C ALA A 151 -4.52 -12.43 -17.71
N PHE A 152 -3.97 -11.24 -17.42
CA PHE A 152 -4.71 -10.11 -16.85
C PHE A 152 -5.79 -9.63 -17.83
N GLU A 153 -5.44 -9.40 -19.09
CA GLU A 153 -6.37 -8.97 -20.14
C GLU A 153 -7.48 -10.00 -20.37
N ILE A 154 -7.15 -11.29 -20.43
CA ILE A 154 -8.12 -12.39 -20.53
C ILE A 154 -9.09 -12.38 -19.34
N SER A 155 -8.58 -12.14 -18.13
CA SER A 155 -9.41 -12.06 -16.93
C SER A 155 -10.39 -10.88 -17.02
N VAL A 156 -9.96 -9.71 -17.46
CA VAL A 156 -10.86 -8.56 -17.64
C VAL A 156 -11.89 -8.82 -18.76
N GLN A 157 -11.49 -9.45 -19.86
CA GLN A 157 -12.35 -9.69 -21.03
C GLN A 157 -13.37 -10.81 -20.83
N SER A 158 -12.99 -11.87 -20.13
CA SER A 158 -13.78 -13.10 -19.99
C SER A 158 -14.88 -12.94 -18.93
N PRO A 159 -16.03 -13.61 -19.08
CA PRO A 159 -17.05 -13.65 -18.04
C PRO A 159 -16.64 -14.60 -16.90
N HIS A 160 -16.46 -14.06 -15.70
CA HIS A 160 -16.27 -14.79 -14.45
C HIS A 160 -16.80 -13.94 -13.28
N ASN A 161 -16.89 -14.52 -12.08
CA ASN A 161 -17.49 -13.88 -10.91
C ASN A 161 -16.49 -13.16 -10.00
N SER A 162 -15.20 -13.17 -10.33
CA SER A 162 -14.16 -12.49 -9.55
C SER A 162 -14.10 -10.98 -9.85
N ARG A 163 -13.56 -10.22 -8.89
CA ARG A 163 -13.26 -8.79 -9.02
C ARG A 163 -11.76 -8.59 -8.90
N ILE A 164 -11.17 -8.02 -9.93
CA ILE A 164 -9.78 -7.55 -9.91
C ILE A 164 -9.80 -6.14 -9.33
N LEU A 165 -9.06 -5.94 -8.25
CA LEU A 165 -8.87 -4.64 -7.62
C LEU A 165 -7.41 -4.25 -7.78
N VAL A 166 -7.13 -3.09 -8.34
CA VAL A 166 -5.78 -2.58 -8.58
C VAL A 166 -5.56 -1.32 -7.76
N THR A 167 -4.40 -1.18 -7.11
CA THR A 167 -3.91 0.13 -6.69
C THR A 167 -2.72 0.54 -7.55
N SER A 168 -2.70 1.78 -8.02
CA SER A 168 -1.56 2.29 -8.79
C SER A 168 -1.39 3.80 -8.70
N ARG A 169 -0.17 4.28 -8.95
CA ARG A 169 0.09 5.72 -9.15
C ARG A 169 -0.46 6.24 -10.47
N GLU A 170 -0.46 5.38 -11.49
CA GLU A 170 -0.90 5.69 -12.85
C GLU A 170 -1.87 4.63 -13.36
N PRO A 171 -2.80 4.96 -14.26
CA PRO A 171 -3.71 3.97 -14.81
C PRO A 171 -2.95 2.94 -15.66
N ILE A 172 -3.35 1.66 -15.57
CA ILE A 172 -2.91 0.64 -16.51
C ILE A 172 -3.50 0.97 -17.88
N HIS A 173 -2.66 0.96 -18.92
CA HIS A 173 -3.11 1.10 -20.30
C HIS A 173 -3.68 -0.24 -20.76
N LEU A 174 -4.99 -0.24 -21.02
CA LEU A 174 -5.73 -1.40 -21.49
C LEU A 174 -6.14 -1.24 -22.96
N PRO A 175 -6.21 -2.35 -23.73
CA PRO A 175 -6.82 -2.36 -25.05
C PRO A 175 -8.25 -1.79 -25.08
N ASN A 176 -8.63 -1.18 -26.21
CA ASN A 176 -9.91 -0.47 -26.38
C ASN A 176 -11.15 -1.36 -26.18
N ASP A 177 -11.04 -2.65 -26.46
CA ASP A 177 -12.13 -3.61 -26.33
C ASP A 177 -12.41 -3.98 -24.86
N ILE A 178 -11.44 -3.79 -23.95
CA ILE A 178 -11.57 -4.12 -22.53
C ILE A 178 -11.57 -2.91 -21.60
N ILE A 179 -11.12 -1.73 -22.05
CA ILE A 179 -11.04 -0.51 -21.21
C ILE A 179 -12.38 -0.13 -20.55
N ARG A 180 -13.51 -0.47 -21.18
CA ARG A 180 -14.86 -0.23 -20.64
C ARG A 180 -15.14 -0.94 -19.31
N PHE A 181 -14.38 -2.00 -19.00
CA PHE A 181 -14.53 -2.78 -17.77
C PHE A 181 -13.70 -2.22 -16.61
N ASP A 182 -12.82 -1.24 -16.86
CA ASP A 182 -11.98 -0.58 -15.85
C ASP A 182 -12.76 0.57 -15.18
N LYS A 183 -13.24 0.32 -13.96
CA LYS A 183 -13.89 1.34 -13.13
C LYS A 183 -12.83 2.02 -12.26
N ARG A 184 -12.69 3.34 -12.39
CA ARG A 184 -11.59 4.08 -11.76
C ARG A 184 -12.06 4.94 -10.61
N ILE A 185 -11.46 4.75 -9.43
CA ILE A 185 -11.60 5.65 -8.28
C ILE A 185 -10.32 6.46 -8.16
N PHE A 186 -10.42 7.78 -8.30
CA PHE A 186 -9.26 8.66 -8.22
C PHE A 186 -9.11 9.30 -6.84
N LEU A 187 -7.98 9.06 -6.17
CA LEU A 187 -7.54 9.79 -4.98
C LEU A 187 -6.69 10.98 -5.40
N ARG A 188 -7.36 12.10 -5.69
CA ARG A 188 -6.73 13.34 -6.18
C ARG A 188 -6.31 14.29 -5.07
N GLU A 189 -7.09 14.30 -4.00
CA GLU A 189 -6.94 15.21 -2.86
C GLU A 189 -6.53 14.41 -1.63
N GLY A 190 -5.84 15.06 -0.68
CA GLY A 190 -5.55 14.48 0.63
C GLY A 190 -6.80 14.29 1.48
N LEU A 191 -6.60 14.12 2.78
CA LEU A 191 -7.67 14.13 3.75
C LEU A 191 -8.30 15.53 3.84
N PRO A 192 -9.61 15.63 4.09
CA PRO A 192 -10.26 16.87 4.48
C PRO A 192 -9.57 17.49 5.70
N ASP A 193 -9.64 18.81 5.80
CA ASP A 193 -8.95 19.60 6.83
C ASP A 193 -9.21 19.08 8.26
N ALA A 194 -10.47 18.77 8.61
CA ALA A 194 -10.81 18.24 9.93
C ALA A 194 -10.16 16.87 10.20
N ASP A 195 -10.23 15.94 9.25
CA ASP A 195 -9.64 14.61 9.37
C ASP A 195 -8.11 14.63 9.39
N ALA A 196 -7.50 15.55 8.64
CA ALA A 196 -6.06 15.77 8.64
C ALA A 196 -5.56 16.30 9.99
N VAL A 197 -6.30 17.24 10.60
CA VAL A 197 -6.00 17.74 11.95
C VAL A 197 -6.15 16.64 13.00
N ASP A 198 -7.22 15.85 12.93
CA ASP A 198 -7.42 14.73 13.84
C ASP A 198 -6.33 13.67 13.69
N MET A 199 -5.90 13.37 12.46
CA MET A 199 -4.77 12.48 12.21
C MET A 199 -3.47 13.00 12.83
N LEU A 200 -3.17 14.30 12.72
CA LEU A 200 -1.99 14.88 13.36
C LEU A 200 -2.00 14.72 14.88
N ARG A 201 -3.17 14.83 15.52
CA ARG A 201 -3.30 14.61 16.97
C ARG A 201 -3.09 13.14 17.33
N ASP A 202 -3.67 12.23 16.56
CA ASP A 202 -3.53 10.79 16.80
C ASP A 202 -2.09 10.29 16.66
N LEU A 203 -1.31 10.92 15.77
CA LEU A 203 0.11 10.62 15.58
C LEU A 203 0.96 10.99 16.79
N ASP A 204 0.42 11.75 17.76
CA ASP A 204 1.09 12.17 18.98
C ASP A 204 0.24 11.81 20.22
N PRO A 205 -0.03 10.51 20.49
CA PRO A 205 -0.99 10.12 21.51
C PRO A 205 -0.62 10.64 22.92
N ASN A 206 0.68 10.79 23.19
CA ASN A 206 1.19 11.27 24.47
C ASN A 206 1.34 12.80 24.55
N GLY A 207 1.24 13.53 23.43
CA GLY A 207 1.49 14.96 23.39
C GLY A 207 2.98 15.34 23.46
N GLU A 208 3.87 14.39 23.18
CA GLU A 208 5.32 14.57 23.26
C GLU A 208 5.88 15.36 22.06
N PHE A 209 5.18 15.34 20.92
CA PHE A 209 5.62 16.00 19.68
C PHE A 209 5.05 17.42 19.55
N GLY A 210 4.16 17.80 20.46
CA GLY A 210 3.45 19.07 20.46
C GLY A 210 2.33 19.15 19.43
N LEU A 211 1.85 18.02 18.90
CA LEU A 211 0.75 17.96 17.93
C LEU A 211 -0.60 17.78 18.62
N ARG A 212 -0.71 16.90 19.62
CA ARG A 212 -2.01 16.57 20.27
C ARG A 212 -2.73 17.79 20.80
N ASP A 213 -1.98 18.61 21.54
CA ASP A 213 -2.49 19.73 22.32
C ASP A 213 -2.37 21.07 21.56
N ALA A 214 -1.89 21.05 20.32
CA ALA A 214 -1.76 22.25 19.50
C ALA A 214 -3.14 22.85 19.12
N PRO A 215 -3.22 24.18 18.97
CA PRO A 215 -4.42 24.85 18.48
C PRO A 215 -4.85 24.31 17.11
N TYR A 216 -6.16 24.21 16.90
CA TYR A 216 -6.73 23.72 15.64
C TYR A 216 -6.16 24.48 14.42
N GLU A 217 -6.09 25.81 14.48
CA GLU A 217 -5.55 26.64 13.40
C GLU A 217 -4.09 26.35 13.07
N THR A 218 -3.29 26.00 14.07
CA THR A 218 -1.87 25.63 13.89
C THR A 218 -1.76 24.29 13.16
N LEU A 219 -2.56 23.29 13.57
CA LEU A 219 -2.60 21.99 12.89
C LEU A 219 -3.22 22.08 11.50
N LEU A 220 -4.22 22.94 11.32
CA LEU A 220 -4.83 23.23 10.03
C LEU A 220 -3.82 23.81 9.06
N ALA A 221 -2.99 24.75 9.51
CA ALA A 221 -1.91 25.31 8.68
C ALA A 221 -0.92 24.23 8.23
N VAL A 222 -0.58 23.27 9.10
CA VAL A 222 0.23 22.09 8.74
C VAL A 222 -0.49 21.26 7.68
N ALA A 223 -1.74 20.87 7.94
CA ALA A 223 -2.55 20.05 7.05
C ALA A 223 -2.65 20.66 5.65
N GLN A 224 -2.94 21.96 5.56
CA GLN A 224 -3.04 22.69 4.29
C GLN A 224 -1.69 22.80 3.57
N LYS A 225 -0.59 23.03 4.30
CA LYS A 225 0.77 23.06 3.75
C LYS A 225 1.20 21.74 3.12
N VAL A 226 0.71 20.62 3.65
CA VAL A 226 0.96 19.27 3.09
C VAL A 226 -0.21 18.73 2.28
N HIS A 227 -1.20 19.57 1.96
CA HIS A 227 -2.39 19.24 1.19
C HIS A 227 -3.17 18.01 1.72
N GLY A 228 -3.15 17.80 3.04
CA GLY A 228 -3.79 16.67 3.71
C GLY A 228 -3.24 15.29 3.30
N VAL A 229 -2.08 15.21 2.64
CA VAL A 229 -1.54 13.92 2.17
C VAL A 229 -1.16 13.05 3.38
N PRO A 230 -1.78 11.87 3.58
CA PRO A 230 -1.58 11.05 4.79
C PRO A 230 -0.11 10.78 5.12
N ARG A 231 0.69 10.34 4.15
CA ARG A 231 2.12 10.09 4.40
C ARG A 231 2.88 11.36 4.79
N ALA A 232 2.52 12.51 4.22
CA ALA A 232 3.19 13.76 4.58
C ALA A 232 2.87 14.18 6.03
N LEU A 233 1.65 13.95 6.49
CA LEU A 233 1.26 14.18 7.90
C LEU A 233 2.07 13.28 8.85
N GLU A 234 2.21 11.98 8.51
CA GLU A 234 3.06 11.04 9.27
C GLU A 234 4.52 11.51 9.34
N VAL A 235 5.08 11.96 8.20
CA VAL A 235 6.47 12.43 8.15
C VAL A 235 6.64 13.74 8.93
N VAL A 236 5.66 14.65 8.93
CA VAL A 236 5.69 15.84 9.79
C VAL A 236 5.73 15.45 11.27
N ALA A 237 4.88 14.51 11.70
CA ALA A 237 4.93 14.01 13.08
C ALA A 237 6.28 13.38 13.40
N SER A 238 6.84 12.61 12.48
CA SER A 238 8.17 12.01 12.61
C SER A 238 9.28 13.04 12.76
N ILE A 239 9.27 14.12 11.97
CA ILE A 239 10.24 15.22 12.06
C ILE A 239 10.20 15.89 13.45
N LEU A 240 8.99 16.16 13.95
CA LEU A 240 8.81 16.78 15.28
C LEU A 240 9.26 15.83 16.40
N ALA A 241 8.96 14.54 16.27
CA ALA A 241 9.36 13.51 17.23
C ALA A 241 10.88 13.32 17.29
N ASN A 242 11.58 13.46 16.16
CA ASN A 242 13.02 13.24 16.06
C ASN A 242 13.87 14.49 16.40
N ASP A 243 13.27 15.69 16.50
CA ASP A 243 13.97 16.91 16.94
C ASP A 243 13.17 17.67 18.02
N PRO A 244 13.43 17.40 19.31
CA PRO A 244 12.75 18.07 20.42
C PRO A 244 12.94 19.60 20.46
N PHE A 245 13.90 20.15 19.70
CA PHE A 245 14.14 21.60 19.64
C PHE A 245 13.41 22.27 18.48
N THR A 246 12.78 21.51 17.59
CA THR A 246 11.88 22.04 16.56
C THR A 246 10.48 22.22 17.10
N SER A 247 9.74 23.17 16.53
CA SER A 247 8.32 23.38 16.78
C SER A 247 7.56 23.38 15.46
N ILE A 248 6.22 23.31 15.52
CA ILE A 248 5.37 23.43 14.33
C ILE A 248 5.69 24.72 13.56
N ASP A 249 5.77 25.86 14.25
CA ASP A 249 6.07 27.15 13.62
C ASP A 249 7.44 27.17 12.94
N LYS A 250 8.48 26.62 13.60
CA LYS A 250 9.82 26.50 13.01
C LYS A 250 9.79 25.62 11.76
N LEU A 251 9.10 24.49 11.80
CA LEU A 251 8.97 23.60 10.65
C LEU A 251 8.23 24.28 9.49
N LEU A 252 7.12 24.96 9.76
CA LEU A 252 6.35 25.68 8.75
C LEU A 252 7.11 26.85 8.12
N SER A 253 8.07 27.44 8.85
CA SER A 253 8.97 28.48 8.33
C SER A 253 9.99 27.96 7.30
N LEU A 254 10.23 26.63 7.24
CA LEU A 254 11.08 25.99 6.25
C LEU A 254 10.37 25.87 4.90
N GLU A 255 10.08 27.00 4.25
CA GLU A 255 9.26 27.05 3.05
C GLU A 255 9.72 26.13 1.92
N HIS A 256 11.03 25.91 1.81
CA HIS A 256 11.62 25.03 0.80
C HIS A 256 11.08 23.60 0.83
N LEU A 257 10.62 23.11 2.00
CA LEU A 257 10.02 21.78 2.13
C LEU A 257 8.67 21.65 1.41
N PHE A 258 7.96 22.76 1.20
CA PHE A 258 6.56 22.76 0.74
C PHE A 258 6.37 23.33 -0.68
N ARG A 259 7.41 23.86 -1.33
CA ARG A 259 7.28 24.59 -2.61
C ARG A 259 7.13 23.69 -3.84
N HIS A 260 7.52 22.42 -3.78
CA HIS A 260 7.65 21.55 -4.95
C HIS A 260 6.51 20.54 -5.05
N GLN A 261 6.23 20.05 -6.27
CA GLN A 261 5.26 18.96 -6.48
C GLN A 261 5.65 17.67 -5.74
N GLU A 262 6.94 17.54 -5.39
CA GLU A 262 7.55 16.42 -4.65
C GLU A 262 7.81 16.78 -3.18
N PHE A 263 7.00 17.67 -2.59
CA PHE A 263 7.16 18.08 -1.18
C PHE A 263 7.21 16.89 -0.20
N VAL A 264 6.55 15.77 -0.51
CA VAL A 264 6.63 14.56 0.31
C VAL A 264 8.06 14.02 0.36
N GLU A 265 8.78 14.00 -0.76
CA GLU A 265 10.18 13.58 -0.78
C GLU A 265 11.06 14.58 -0.03
N ALA A 266 10.79 15.89 -0.16
CA ALA A 266 11.51 16.91 0.60
C ALA A 266 11.33 16.74 2.13
N LEU A 267 10.12 16.41 2.58
CA LEU A 267 9.84 16.08 3.98
C LEU A 267 10.56 14.79 4.42
N VAL A 268 10.52 13.73 3.60
CA VAL A 268 11.23 12.48 3.89
C VAL A 268 12.72 12.71 4.03
N ARG A 269 13.32 13.49 3.12
CA ARG A 269 14.72 13.90 3.17
C ARG A 269 15.06 14.65 4.45
N GLU A 270 14.22 15.61 4.84
CA GLU A 270 14.41 16.37 6.07
C GLU A 270 14.27 15.49 7.32
N ASN A 271 13.34 14.54 7.34
CA ASN A 271 13.22 13.56 8.42
C ASN A 271 14.47 12.69 8.52
N TYR A 272 14.92 12.12 7.39
CA TYR A 272 16.12 11.29 7.34
C TYR A 272 17.38 12.05 7.79
N ARG A 273 17.50 13.35 7.47
CA ARG A 273 18.61 14.20 7.91
C ARG A 273 18.66 14.39 9.43
N ARG A 274 17.49 14.38 10.09
CA ARG A 274 17.33 14.61 11.53
C ARG A 274 17.52 13.35 12.38
N LEU A 275 17.50 12.18 11.77
CA LEU A 275 17.77 10.93 12.48
C LEU A 275 19.21 10.85 12.97
N ASP A 276 19.35 10.18 14.10
CA ASP A 276 20.65 9.77 14.60
C ASP A 276 21.28 8.72 13.68
N GLN A 277 22.59 8.52 13.86
CA GLN A 277 23.36 7.64 12.98
C GLN A 277 22.83 6.21 12.99
N GLU A 278 22.47 5.70 14.17
CA GLU A 278 21.89 4.36 14.35
C GLU A 278 20.56 4.19 13.64
N GLY A 279 19.65 5.17 13.76
CA GLY A 279 18.37 5.17 13.06
C GLY A 279 18.54 5.18 11.54
N ARG A 280 19.53 5.92 11.03
CA ARG A 280 19.87 5.92 9.59
C ARG A 280 20.34 4.56 9.12
N TYR A 281 21.22 3.88 9.84
CA TYR A 281 21.66 2.53 9.49
C TYR A 281 20.49 1.54 9.40
N VAL A 282 19.57 1.58 10.36
CA VAL A 282 18.38 0.71 10.32
C VAL A 282 17.48 1.03 9.12
N LEU A 283 17.27 2.30 8.79
CA LEU A 283 16.48 2.67 7.62
C LEU A 283 17.18 2.32 6.30
N GLU A 284 18.49 2.46 6.22
CA GLU A 284 19.30 2.05 5.06
C GLU A 284 19.20 0.54 4.84
N ALA A 285 19.36 -0.26 5.91
CA ALA A 285 19.14 -1.70 5.89
C ALA A 285 17.73 -2.07 5.42
N LEU A 286 16.70 -1.41 5.98
CA LEU A 286 15.32 -1.58 5.53
C LEU A 286 15.09 -1.11 4.09
N SER A 287 15.87 -0.15 3.59
CA SER A 287 15.73 0.36 2.22
C SER A 287 16.13 -0.67 1.16
N ILE A 288 17.09 -1.54 1.51
CA ILE A 288 17.56 -2.66 0.67
C ILE A 288 16.47 -3.73 0.58
N TYR A 289 15.75 -3.97 1.67
CA TYR A 289 14.64 -4.91 1.66
C TYR A 289 13.44 -4.35 0.89
N LYS A 290 13.05 -5.05 -0.18
CA LYS A 290 11.88 -4.66 -1.01
C LYS A 290 10.54 -5.02 -0.36
N SER A 291 10.55 -5.63 0.82
CA SER A 291 9.39 -6.18 1.52
C SER A 291 9.54 -6.11 3.04
N PRO A 292 8.44 -6.23 3.82
CA PRO A 292 8.53 -6.32 5.28
C PRO A 292 9.41 -7.49 5.74
N VAL A 293 10.21 -7.29 6.79
CA VAL A 293 11.19 -8.27 7.29
C VAL A 293 11.12 -8.43 8.81
N PRO A 294 11.46 -9.60 9.37
CA PRO A 294 11.59 -9.76 10.81
C PRO A 294 12.81 -8.99 11.34
N LEU A 295 12.81 -8.67 12.64
CA LEU A 295 13.90 -7.92 13.29
C LEU A 295 15.29 -8.54 13.06
N VAL A 296 15.37 -9.87 13.14
CA VAL A 296 16.61 -10.64 12.95
C VAL A 296 17.25 -10.44 11.57
N ALA A 297 16.45 -10.12 10.54
CA ALA A 297 17.00 -9.86 9.21
C ALA A 297 17.77 -8.52 9.18
N ILE A 298 17.24 -7.50 9.87
CA ILE A 298 17.88 -6.19 9.99
C ILE A 298 19.19 -6.34 10.77
N ASP A 299 19.15 -7.05 11.89
CA ASP A 299 20.32 -7.34 12.73
C ASP A 299 21.41 -8.08 11.94
N TYR A 300 21.03 -9.16 11.25
CA TYR A 300 21.94 -9.94 10.41
C TYR A 300 22.58 -9.09 9.30
N LEU A 301 21.83 -8.19 8.66
CA LEU A 301 22.35 -7.34 7.60
C LEU A 301 23.34 -6.29 8.15
N LEU A 302 23.09 -5.77 9.36
CA LEU A 302 23.89 -4.69 9.96
C LEU A 302 25.12 -5.19 10.72
N GLU A 303 25.11 -6.42 11.24
CA GLU A 303 26.21 -6.97 12.04
C GLU A 303 27.62 -6.75 11.43
N PRO A 304 27.84 -6.99 10.12
CA PRO A 304 29.18 -6.86 9.55
C PRO A 304 29.65 -5.40 9.42
N PHE A 305 28.72 -4.44 9.45
CA PHE A 305 28.97 -3.02 9.20
C PHE A 305 28.95 -2.18 10.47
N VAL A 306 28.10 -2.55 11.43
CA VAL A 306 27.88 -1.82 12.69
C VAL A 306 27.76 -2.81 13.86
N PRO A 307 28.85 -3.50 14.22
CA PRO A 307 28.81 -4.56 15.22
C PRO A 307 28.43 -4.01 16.61
N GLY A 308 27.51 -4.72 17.29
CA GLY A 308 27.06 -4.37 18.63
C GLY A 308 25.94 -3.32 18.70
N LEU A 309 25.37 -2.92 17.56
CA LEU A 309 24.19 -2.06 17.50
C LEU A 309 22.98 -2.75 18.16
N ASP A 310 22.32 -2.06 19.10
CA ASP A 310 21.04 -2.53 19.66
C ASP A 310 19.90 -2.25 18.67
N VAL A 311 19.79 -3.09 17.65
CA VAL A 311 18.79 -2.95 16.58
C VAL A 311 17.36 -2.96 17.15
N GLU A 312 17.10 -3.71 18.22
CA GLU A 312 15.78 -3.75 18.84
C GLU A 312 15.40 -2.39 19.44
N ALA A 313 16.29 -1.78 20.23
CA ALA A 313 16.05 -0.47 20.82
C ALA A 313 15.85 0.62 19.76
N VAL A 314 16.67 0.60 18.70
CA VAL A 314 16.57 1.55 17.58
C VAL A 314 15.24 1.38 16.83
N VAL A 315 14.85 0.15 16.49
CA VAL A 315 13.59 -0.14 15.81
C VAL A 315 12.39 0.29 16.67
N ARG A 316 12.41 0.04 17.99
CA ARG A 316 11.34 0.48 18.90
C ARG A 316 11.17 2.00 18.87
N ARG A 317 12.27 2.76 18.89
CA ARG A 317 12.24 4.22 18.75
C ARG A 317 11.68 4.64 17.38
N LEU A 318 12.14 4.04 16.29
CA LEU A 318 11.67 4.36 14.94
C LEU A 318 10.17 4.04 14.72
N ILE A 319 9.64 3.01 15.40
CA ILE A 319 8.20 2.71 15.41
C ILE A 319 7.45 3.81 16.17
N ALA A 320 7.96 4.22 17.34
CA ALA A 320 7.33 5.25 18.17
C ALA A 320 7.28 6.62 17.46
N THR A 321 8.25 6.92 16.59
CA THR A 321 8.30 8.17 15.80
C THR A 321 7.71 8.03 14.40
N HIS A 322 6.95 6.96 14.11
CA HIS A 322 6.30 6.70 12.81
C HIS A 322 7.25 6.64 11.60
N SER A 323 8.56 6.46 11.84
CA SER A 323 9.58 6.34 10.80
C SER A 323 9.49 4.99 10.10
N VAL A 324 9.10 3.93 10.83
CA VAL A 324 8.88 2.58 10.29
C VAL A 324 7.55 2.02 10.77
N GLY A 325 6.94 1.15 9.97
CA GLY A 325 5.72 0.43 10.35
C GLY A 325 6.02 -0.95 10.91
N PHE A 326 5.24 -1.39 11.91
CA PHE A 326 5.32 -2.72 12.50
C PHE A 326 4.00 -3.48 12.35
N ASP A 327 4.07 -4.70 11.81
CA ASP A 327 2.94 -5.62 11.72
C ASP A 327 2.99 -6.58 12.90
N ARG A 328 2.02 -6.45 13.83
CA ARG A 328 1.97 -7.25 15.06
C ARG A 328 1.66 -8.73 14.81
N GLU A 329 0.85 -9.05 13.82
CA GLU A 329 0.49 -10.45 13.52
C GLU A 329 1.68 -11.19 12.92
N LYS A 330 2.42 -10.52 12.03
CA LYS A 330 3.55 -11.13 11.31
C LYS A 330 4.90 -10.91 11.98
N HIS A 331 4.97 -10.04 12.99
CA HIS A 331 6.21 -9.59 13.62
C HIS A 331 7.23 -9.06 12.60
N THR A 332 6.76 -8.31 11.61
CA THR A 332 7.61 -7.74 10.55
C THR A 332 7.65 -6.22 10.61
N ILE A 333 8.83 -5.68 10.34
CA ILE A 333 9.12 -4.25 10.19
C ILE A 333 9.08 -3.90 8.70
N SER A 334 8.55 -2.73 8.36
CA SER A 334 8.48 -2.23 6.99
C SER A 334 8.79 -0.75 6.90
N LEU A 335 9.46 -0.35 5.84
CA LEU A 335 9.61 1.04 5.45
C LEU A 335 8.49 1.42 4.46
N HIS A 336 7.98 2.64 4.56
CA HIS A 336 7.00 3.13 3.58
C HIS A 336 7.67 3.24 2.19
N PRO A 337 6.98 2.90 1.08
CA PRO A 337 7.62 2.85 -0.25
C PRO A 337 8.31 4.15 -0.69
N ILE A 338 7.72 5.32 -0.40
CA ILE A 338 8.34 6.62 -0.73
C ILE A 338 9.68 6.78 -0.01
N ASP A 339 9.70 6.50 1.29
CA ASP A 339 10.88 6.60 2.13
C ASP A 339 11.95 5.61 1.69
N ARG A 340 11.54 4.39 1.36
CA ARG A 340 12.43 3.36 0.85
C ARG A 340 13.08 3.79 -0.47
N ASP A 341 12.27 4.25 -1.43
CA ASP A 341 12.76 4.67 -2.75
C ASP A 341 13.74 5.85 -2.61
N PHE A 342 13.45 6.83 -1.74
CA PHE A 342 14.37 7.92 -1.43
C PHE A 342 15.66 7.43 -0.76
N ILE A 343 15.59 6.69 0.34
CA ILE A 343 16.78 6.27 1.11
C ILE A 343 17.66 5.34 0.29
N TYR A 344 17.07 4.42 -0.47
CA TYR A 344 17.81 3.54 -1.36
C TYR A 344 18.60 4.32 -2.42
N SER A 345 18.03 5.42 -2.94
CA SER A 345 18.73 6.30 -3.89
C SER A 345 19.93 7.06 -3.30
N GLN A 346 20.05 7.11 -1.97
CA GLN A 346 21.18 7.74 -1.27
C GLN A 346 22.32 6.77 -0.99
N LEU A 347 22.09 5.46 -1.15
CA LEU A 347 23.14 4.47 -0.95
C LEU A 347 24.20 4.58 -2.07
N PRO A 348 25.49 4.47 -1.74
CA PRO A 348 26.54 4.40 -2.75
C PRO A 348 26.39 3.15 -3.62
N GLU A 349 26.79 3.27 -4.90
CA GLU A 349 26.83 2.14 -5.87
C GLU A 349 27.80 1.02 -5.47
#